data_AF-A0A973Z0G3-F1
#
_entry.id   AF-A0A973Z0G3-F1
#
_cell.length_a   1.000
_cell.length_b   1.000
_cell.length_c   1.000
_cell.angle_alpha   90.00
_cell.angle_beta   90.00
_cell.angle_gamma   90.00
#
_symmetry.space_group_name_H-M   'P 1'
#
loop_
_entity.id
_entity.type
_entity.pdbx_description
1 polymer ?
#
loop_
_entity_poly.entity_id
_entity_poly.type
_entity_poly.pdbx_seq_one_letter_code
_entity_poly.pdbx_strand_id
1 'polypeptide(L)'
;MRQLSPLQVVSWQLAVIAIAASLGRPWPIIVCAAVGAAVVLAATTIRIRGRWLYQVLAPSAGYLLRTRRHNLAEDDKAVALLGLLLPGSTTLTVHTAQGPALAISHPAGLTAVIRPKSTGRGGPPPSPAALLPDTDDTHRFGIQTVFHSAARSDQPARFWLTVHATRTVDAPTDDELALALRNGLRRVLRSLDRMGLPAEPMPAEAALATVAALGHVTGGRTEIREDWGFWRTGAVSHACFRLVGWDRLTTGDADRLLTVLATRTGGVAVTLTIAAQTTGARPSAVLRLAATTEAAIESAVGYLTGPFASCGIRPVGFDGNQVAGVAASLPIGGFPR
;
A
#
# COMPACT_ATOMS: atom_id res chain seq x y z
N MET A 1 -28.39 -9.56 10.40
CA MET A 1 -28.86 -8.18 10.64
C MET A 1 -28.04 -7.20 9.81
N ARG A 2 -28.69 -6.31 9.06
CA ARG A 2 -28.08 -5.35 8.12
C ARG A 2 -27.47 -4.19 8.90
N GLN A 3 -26.16 -3.98 8.82
CA GLN A 3 -25.55 -2.73 9.30
C GLN A 3 -25.68 -1.69 8.17
N LEU A 4 -26.65 -0.80 8.29
CA LEU A 4 -26.69 0.44 7.51
C LEU A 4 -25.56 1.34 8.01
N SER A 5 -24.73 1.87 7.11
CA SER A 5 -23.69 2.81 7.55
C SER A 5 -24.35 4.13 7.96
N PRO A 6 -23.85 4.84 8.98
CA PRO A 6 -24.37 6.16 9.37
C PRO A 6 -24.42 7.14 8.18
N LEU A 7 -23.46 7.00 7.26
CA LEU A 7 -23.36 7.80 6.05
C LEU A 7 -24.55 7.60 5.09
N GLN A 8 -25.11 6.38 5.02
CA GLN A 8 -26.28 6.08 4.17
C GLN A 8 -27.53 6.80 4.70
N VAL A 9 -27.73 6.80 6.02
CA VAL A 9 -28.87 7.47 6.66
C VAL A 9 -28.80 8.98 6.44
N VAL A 10 -27.63 9.58 6.65
CA VAL A 10 -27.41 11.01 6.38
C VAL A 10 -27.62 11.34 4.90
N SER A 11 -27.16 10.49 3.98
CA SER A 11 -27.35 10.70 2.54
C SER A 11 -28.84 10.67 2.15
N TRP A 12 -29.63 9.78 2.75
CA TRP A 12 -31.08 9.73 2.52
C TRP A 12 -31.79 10.95 3.09
N GLN A 13 -31.40 11.41 4.28
CA GLN A 13 -31.94 12.63 4.87
C GLN A 13 -31.66 13.86 4.01
N LEU A 14 -30.44 14.01 3.51
CA LEU A 14 -30.06 15.11 2.60
C LEU A 14 -30.84 15.05 1.28
N ALA A 15 -31.08 13.86 0.74
CA ALA A 15 -31.90 13.71 -0.47
C ALA A 15 -33.35 14.18 -0.24
N VAL A 16 -33.96 13.81 0.90
CA VAL A 16 -35.31 14.27 1.27
C VAL A 16 -35.35 15.78 1.47
N ILE A 17 -34.35 16.34 2.17
CA ILE A 17 -34.24 17.79 2.41
C ILE A 17 -34.08 18.55 1.09
N ALA A 18 -33.25 18.06 0.16
CA ALA A 18 -33.05 18.69 -1.14
C ALA A 18 -34.33 18.73 -1.98
N ILE A 19 -35.12 17.64 -1.98
CA ILE A 19 -36.42 17.60 -2.65
C ILE A 19 -37.39 18.57 -1.97
N ALA A 20 -37.48 18.55 -0.63
CA ALA A 20 -38.37 19.44 0.12
C ALA A 20 -38.02 20.93 -0.11
N ALA A 21 -36.74 21.28 -0.14
CA ALA A 21 -36.27 22.65 -0.38
C ALA A 21 -36.49 23.12 -1.83
N SER A 22 -36.71 22.20 -2.77
CA SER A 22 -37.02 22.52 -4.17
C SER A 22 -38.50 22.82 -4.41
N LEU A 23 -39.38 22.52 -3.44
CA LEU A 23 -40.81 22.81 -3.53
C LEU A 23 -41.03 24.33 -3.63
N GLY A 24 -41.78 24.78 -4.64
CA GLY A 24 -41.99 26.20 -4.93
C GLY A 24 -40.90 26.85 -5.79
N ARG A 25 -39.91 26.10 -6.27
CA ARG A 25 -38.91 26.57 -7.25
C ARG A 25 -39.33 26.26 -8.69
N PRO A 26 -38.76 26.94 -9.69
CA PRO A 26 -38.94 26.62 -11.11
C PRO A 26 -38.70 25.14 -11.42
N TRP A 27 -39.46 24.59 -12.37
CA TRP A 27 -39.45 23.16 -12.72
C TRP A 27 -38.06 22.56 -13.02
N PRO A 28 -37.06 23.27 -13.62
CA PRO A 28 -35.75 22.68 -13.84
C PRO A 28 -35.02 22.37 -12.53
N ILE A 29 -35.24 23.17 -11.48
CA ILE A 29 -34.64 22.97 -10.15
C ILE A 29 -35.22 21.73 -9.48
N ILE A 30 -36.53 21.51 -9.61
CA ILE A 30 -37.21 20.32 -9.09
C ILE A 30 -36.70 19.07 -9.82
N VAL A 31 -36.58 19.11 -11.15
CA VAL A 31 -36.06 17.98 -11.94
C VAL A 31 -34.61 17.68 -11.56
N CYS A 32 -33.74 18.69 -11.46
CA CYS A 32 -32.35 18.50 -11.02
C CYS A 32 -32.27 17.90 -9.61
N ALA A 33 -33.09 18.38 -8.66
CA ALA A 33 -33.12 17.86 -7.30
C ALA A 33 -33.62 16.40 -7.26
N ALA A 34 -34.67 16.08 -8.01
CA ALA A 34 -35.22 14.73 -8.10
C ALA A 34 -34.23 13.75 -8.75
N VAL A 35 -33.56 14.15 -9.83
CA VAL A 35 -32.51 13.34 -10.47
C VAL A 35 -31.34 13.13 -9.51
N GLY A 36 -30.87 14.19 -8.83
CA GLY A 36 -29.80 14.09 -7.84
C GLY A 36 -30.15 13.13 -6.69
N ALA A 37 -31.36 13.25 -6.14
CA ALA A 37 -31.86 12.35 -5.11
C ALA A 37 -31.95 10.89 -5.60
N ALA A 38 -32.47 10.66 -6.80
CA ALA A 38 -32.55 9.34 -7.41
C ALA A 38 -31.16 8.72 -7.60
N VAL A 39 -30.16 9.51 -8.04
CA VAL A 39 -28.76 9.05 -8.16
C VAL A 39 -28.17 8.69 -6.80
N VAL A 40 -28.37 9.52 -5.77
CA VAL A 40 -27.89 9.23 -4.40
C VAL A 40 -28.54 7.96 -3.83
N LEU A 41 -29.85 7.80 -4.02
CA LEU A 41 -30.58 6.61 -3.59
C LEU A 41 -30.09 5.37 -4.34
N ALA A 42 -29.95 5.43 -5.67
CA ALA A 42 -29.41 4.35 -6.48
C ALA A 42 -27.97 3.99 -6.05
N ALA A 43 -27.11 4.98 -5.83
CA ALA A 43 -25.72 4.80 -5.40
C ALA A 43 -25.61 4.11 -4.02
N THR A 44 -26.56 4.37 -3.13
CA THR A 44 -26.56 3.86 -1.74
C THR A 44 -27.37 2.58 -1.55
N THR A 45 -28.21 2.18 -2.52
CA THR A 45 -29.08 0.99 -2.43
C THR A 45 -28.70 -0.14 -3.40
N ILE A 46 -28.13 0.19 -4.56
CA ILE A 46 -27.76 -0.82 -5.57
C ILE A 46 -26.46 -1.51 -5.15
N ARG A 47 -26.47 -2.86 -5.19
CA ARG A 47 -25.28 -3.69 -5.03
C ARG A 47 -24.90 -4.33 -6.35
N ILE A 48 -23.66 -4.12 -6.77
CA ILE A 48 -23.07 -4.79 -7.92
C ILE A 48 -21.97 -5.71 -7.39
N ARG A 49 -22.10 -7.03 -7.63
CA ARG A 49 -21.13 -8.05 -7.19
C ARG A 49 -20.76 -7.98 -5.70
N GLY A 50 -21.75 -7.70 -4.85
CA GLY A 50 -21.57 -7.62 -3.39
C GLY A 50 -20.96 -6.31 -2.87
N ARG A 51 -20.66 -5.34 -3.75
CA ARG A 51 -20.24 -3.98 -3.38
C ARG A 51 -21.36 -2.98 -3.65
N TRP A 52 -21.44 -1.94 -2.84
CA TRP A 52 -22.42 -0.86 -3.07
C TRP A 52 -21.99 -0.01 -4.28
N LEU A 53 -22.94 0.51 -5.04
CA LEU A 53 -22.67 1.28 -6.26
C LEU A 53 -21.76 2.50 -5.98
N TYR A 54 -21.91 3.19 -4.84
CA TYR A 54 -20.99 4.27 -4.45
C TYR A 54 -19.54 3.81 -4.25
N GLN A 55 -19.32 2.56 -3.82
CA GLN A 55 -17.97 1.98 -3.66
C GLN A 55 -17.32 1.68 -5.02
N VAL A 56 -18.12 1.59 -6.08
CA VAL A 56 -17.65 1.46 -7.47
C VAL A 56 -17.47 2.85 -8.09
N LEU A 57 -18.45 3.74 -7.92
CA LEU A 57 -18.44 5.08 -8.50
C LEU A 57 -17.36 6.00 -7.92
N ALA A 58 -17.06 5.92 -6.62
CA ALA A 58 -16.05 6.80 -6.02
C ALA A 58 -14.63 6.55 -6.57
N PRO A 59 -14.13 5.30 -6.66
CA PRO A 59 -12.88 5.01 -7.39
C PRO A 59 -12.96 5.40 -8.86
N SER A 60 -14.09 5.19 -9.54
CA SER A 60 -14.28 5.59 -10.94
C SER A 60 -14.17 7.10 -11.16
N ALA A 61 -14.81 7.90 -10.32
CA ALA A 61 -14.74 9.36 -10.41
C ALA A 61 -13.32 9.86 -10.13
N GLY A 62 -12.67 9.36 -9.08
CA GLY A 62 -11.28 9.72 -8.76
C GLY A 62 -10.31 9.33 -9.88
N TYR A 63 -10.49 8.15 -10.47
CA TYR A 63 -9.71 7.69 -11.62
C TYR A 63 -9.90 8.58 -12.85
N LEU A 64 -11.14 8.97 -13.16
CA LEU A 64 -11.45 9.80 -14.34
C LEU A 64 -10.98 11.25 -14.19
N LEU A 65 -10.99 11.79 -12.97
CA LEU A 65 -10.65 13.19 -12.71
C LEU A 65 -9.15 13.45 -12.50
N ARG A 66 -8.34 12.42 -12.23
CA ARG A 66 -6.90 12.59 -11.95
C ARG A 66 -6.00 12.49 -13.18
N THR A 67 -4.85 13.15 -13.11
CA THR A 67 -3.77 12.99 -14.10
C THR A 67 -3.20 11.57 -14.02
N ARG A 68 -3.31 10.82 -15.13
CA ARG A 68 -2.93 9.40 -15.22
C ARG A 68 -1.60 9.16 -15.91
N ARG A 69 -0.99 10.19 -16.49
CA ARG A 69 0.29 10.09 -17.19
C ARG A 69 1.27 11.08 -16.57
N HIS A 70 2.45 10.60 -16.22
CA HIS A 70 3.51 11.39 -15.62
C HIS A 70 4.83 11.01 -16.25
N ASN A 71 5.69 11.98 -16.52
CA ASN A 71 7.07 11.73 -16.90
C ASN A 71 7.94 12.10 -15.70
N LEU A 72 8.66 11.11 -15.16
CA LEU A 72 9.64 11.36 -14.12
C LEU A 72 10.85 12.08 -14.70
N ALA A 73 11.44 12.98 -13.91
CA ALA A 73 12.73 13.55 -14.21
C ALA A 73 13.77 12.44 -14.38
N GLU A 74 14.69 12.60 -15.33
CA GLU A 74 15.72 11.59 -15.57
C GLU A 74 16.72 11.52 -14.40
N ASP A 75 17.05 12.68 -13.85
CA ASP A 75 17.75 12.83 -12.59
C ASP A 75 16.74 12.67 -11.44
N ASP A 76 17.13 11.97 -10.37
CA ASP A 76 16.30 11.77 -9.16
C ASP A 76 14.94 11.06 -9.34
N LYS A 77 14.84 10.11 -10.28
CA LYS A 77 13.63 9.28 -10.53
C LYS A 77 12.98 8.71 -9.26
N ALA A 78 13.78 8.30 -8.27
CA ALA A 78 13.27 7.77 -7.01
C ALA A 78 12.50 8.83 -6.22
N VAL A 79 13.04 10.05 -6.12
CA VAL A 79 12.41 11.17 -5.42
C VAL A 79 11.17 11.64 -6.17
N ALA A 80 11.24 11.72 -7.51
CA ALA A 80 10.08 12.05 -8.34
C ALA A 80 8.95 11.00 -8.19
N LEU A 81 9.31 9.70 -8.11
CA LEU A 81 8.35 8.63 -7.83
C LEU A 81 7.76 8.76 -6.43
N LEU A 82 8.56 9.09 -5.41
CA LEU A 82 8.05 9.34 -4.04
C LEU A 82 7.03 10.48 -4.03
N GLY A 83 7.33 11.61 -4.69
CA GLY A 83 6.40 12.73 -4.77
C GLY A 83 5.08 12.39 -5.47
N LEU A 84 5.11 11.46 -6.43
CA LEU A 84 3.90 10.97 -7.10
C LEU A 84 3.09 10.00 -6.22
N LEU A 85 3.75 9.08 -5.52
CA LEU A 85 3.11 8.04 -4.70
C LEU A 85 2.65 8.54 -3.33
N LEU A 86 3.38 9.50 -2.76
CA LEU A 86 3.15 10.14 -1.47
C LEU A 86 3.26 11.66 -1.65
N PRO A 87 2.21 12.32 -2.16
CA PRO A 87 2.23 13.77 -2.36
C PRO A 87 2.60 14.53 -1.08
N GLY A 88 3.52 15.48 -1.21
CA GLY A 88 4.09 16.23 -0.10
C GLY A 88 5.18 15.49 0.69
N SER A 89 5.70 14.38 0.17
CA SER A 89 6.81 13.68 0.83
C SER A 89 8.13 14.42 0.67
N THR A 90 8.93 14.44 1.73
CA THR A 90 10.32 14.92 1.72
C THR A 90 11.25 13.82 2.21
N THR A 91 12.54 13.95 1.92
CA THR A 91 13.57 13.05 2.43
C THR A 91 14.47 13.77 3.41
N LEU A 92 14.82 13.09 4.50
CA LEU A 92 15.76 13.58 5.50
C LEU A 92 16.61 12.42 6.01
N THR A 93 17.79 12.73 6.57
CA THR A 93 18.67 11.71 7.13
C THR A 93 18.51 11.66 8.63
N VAL A 94 18.20 10.48 9.16
CA VAL A 94 18.16 10.23 10.59
C VAL A 94 19.42 9.48 11.00
N HIS A 95 20.21 10.07 11.88
CA HIS A 95 21.39 9.41 12.42
C HIS A 95 20.99 8.39 13.49
N THR A 96 21.43 7.14 13.31
CA THR A 96 21.28 6.06 14.28
C THR A 96 22.65 5.61 14.78
N ALA A 97 22.69 4.83 15.86
CA ALA A 97 23.94 4.24 16.34
C ALA A 97 24.61 3.29 15.32
N GLN A 98 23.83 2.75 14.39
CA GLN A 98 24.27 1.80 13.36
C GLN A 98 24.58 2.49 12.02
N GLY A 99 24.43 3.82 11.93
CA GLY A 99 24.69 4.60 10.71
C GLY A 99 23.53 5.51 10.30
N PRO A 100 23.69 6.26 9.19
CA PRO A 100 22.63 7.11 8.65
C PRO A 100 21.50 6.28 8.05
N ALA A 101 20.26 6.63 8.36
CA ALA A 101 19.06 6.06 7.78
C ALA A 101 18.33 7.12 6.95
N LEU A 102 17.89 6.77 5.74
CA LEU A 102 16.91 7.58 5.02
C LEU A 102 15.60 7.54 5.79
N ALA A 103 15.07 8.72 6.08
CA ALA A 103 13.71 8.91 6.53
C ALA A 103 12.90 9.65 5.46
N ILE A 104 11.71 9.16 5.18
CA ILE A 104 10.74 9.74 4.26
C ILE A 104 9.65 10.35 5.13
N SER A 105 9.56 11.68 5.15
CA SER A 105 8.45 12.39 5.78
C SER A 105 7.32 12.50 4.78
N HIS A 106 6.09 12.24 5.21
CA HIS A 106 4.88 12.36 4.41
C HIS A 106 3.69 12.62 5.33
N PRO A 107 2.51 13.06 4.86
CA PRO A 107 1.43 13.49 5.75
C PRO A 107 0.99 12.48 6.83
N ALA A 108 1.14 11.18 6.58
CA ALA A 108 0.79 10.14 7.56
C ALA A 108 1.87 9.86 8.62
N GLY A 109 3.13 10.28 8.40
CA GLY A 109 4.19 10.12 9.40
C GLY A 109 5.60 10.22 8.82
N LEU A 110 6.53 9.58 9.51
CA LEU A 110 7.94 9.50 9.13
C LEU A 110 8.36 8.03 9.03
N THR A 111 8.96 7.63 7.92
CA THR A 111 9.29 6.22 7.65
C THR A 111 10.76 6.03 7.36
N ALA A 112 11.41 5.03 7.95
CA ALA A 112 12.77 4.62 7.60
C ALA A 112 12.83 3.16 7.15
N VAL A 113 13.78 2.86 6.26
CA VAL A 113 13.98 1.53 5.69
C VAL A 113 15.17 0.83 6.35
N ILE A 114 15.02 -0.45 6.63
CA ILE A 114 16.02 -1.35 7.21
C ILE A 114 16.24 -2.51 6.23
N ARG A 115 17.51 -2.90 6.07
CA ARG A 115 17.92 -4.07 5.29
C ARG A 115 18.58 -5.11 6.20
N PRO A 116 18.12 -6.38 6.20
CA PRO A 116 18.85 -7.49 6.82
C PRO A 116 20.24 -7.66 6.18
N LYS A 117 21.29 -7.88 6.99
CA LYS A 117 22.68 -8.04 6.51
C LYS A 117 22.91 -9.36 5.80
N SER A 118 22.23 -10.40 6.25
CA SER A 118 22.19 -11.70 5.60
C SER A 118 20.75 -12.12 5.45
N THR A 119 20.26 -12.15 4.22
CA THR A 119 19.14 -13.02 3.87
C THR A 119 19.72 -14.43 3.78
N GLY A 120 20.01 -15.06 4.92
CA GLY A 120 20.50 -16.45 4.97
C GLY A 120 19.58 -17.36 4.15
N ARG A 121 20.03 -18.59 3.82
CA ARG A 121 19.21 -19.58 3.07
C ARG A 121 17.79 -19.69 3.66
N GLY A 122 16.84 -19.02 3.00
CA GLY A 122 15.44 -19.43 2.84
C GLY A 122 14.50 -19.36 4.04
N GLY A 123 14.81 -18.60 5.10
CA GLY A 123 13.83 -18.36 6.17
C GLY A 123 12.77 -17.33 5.76
N PRO A 124 11.49 -17.50 6.12
CA PRO A 124 10.47 -16.48 5.92
C PRO A 124 10.83 -15.21 6.72
N PRO A 125 10.46 -14.01 6.24
CA PRO A 125 10.68 -12.80 7.00
C PRO A 125 9.85 -12.80 8.29
N PRO A 126 10.33 -12.15 9.36
CA PRO A 126 9.58 -12.06 10.62
C PRO A 126 8.25 -11.32 10.41
N SER A 127 7.23 -11.71 11.18
CA SER A 127 5.93 -11.03 11.16
C SER A 127 6.07 -9.56 11.59
N PRO A 128 5.55 -8.58 10.82
CA PRO A 128 5.55 -7.17 11.21
C PRO A 128 4.96 -6.92 12.60
N ALA A 129 3.94 -7.69 12.99
CA ALA A 129 3.28 -7.55 14.29
C ALA A 129 4.21 -7.93 15.45
N ALA A 130 5.10 -8.91 15.26
CA ALA A 130 6.09 -9.32 16.26
C ALA A 130 7.23 -8.29 16.43
N LEU A 131 7.36 -7.36 15.48
CA LEU A 131 8.36 -6.29 15.49
C LEU A 131 7.81 -4.95 15.95
N LEU A 132 6.50 -4.85 16.23
CA LEU A 132 5.91 -3.61 16.70
C LEU A 132 6.57 -3.22 18.04
N PRO A 133 7.12 -2.01 18.16
CA PRO A 133 7.54 -1.49 19.45
C PRO A 133 6.35 -1.45 20.41
N ASP A 134 6.59 -1.72 21.69
CA ASP A 134 5.58 -1.46 22.74
C ASP A 134 5.11 -0.01 22.63
N THR A 135 3.79 0.16 22.69
CA THR A 135 3.15 1.48 22.67
C THR A 135 3.47 2.20 23.97
N ASP A 136 4.29 3.24 23.89
CA ASP A 136 4.22 4.33 24.84
C ASP A 136 3.01 5.19 24.41
N ASP A 137 2.17 5.67 25.34
CA ASP A 137 0.88 6.37 25.05
C ASP A 137 1.02 7.54 24.05
N THR A 138 2.23 8.07 23.89
CA THR A 138 2.56 9.25 23.10
C THR A 138 2.78 8.96 21.60
N HIS A 139 3.27 7.77 21.22
CA HIS A 139 3.69 7.51 19.83
C HIS A 139 3.12 6.22 19.27
N ARG A 140 2.65 6.29 18.02
CA ARG A 140 2.11 5.14 17.28
C ARG A 140 3.08 4.69 16.20
N PHE A 141 3.27 3.38 16.09
CA PHE A 141 4.23 2.79 15.16
C PHE A 141 3.55 1.88 14.15
N GLY A 142 4.16 1.79 12.97
CA GLY A 142 3.84 0.79 11.96
C GLY A 142 5.10 0.09 11.50
N ILE A 143 4.99 -1.20 11.19
CA ILE A 143 6.04 -1.99 10.56
C ILE A 143 5.52 -2.52 9.24
N GLN A 144 6.33 -2.43 8.18
CA GLN A 144 6.07 -3.16 6.95
C GLN A 144 7.22 -4.11 6.65
N THR A 145 6.91 -5.30 6.17
CA THR A 145 7.87 -6.21 5.55
C THR A 145 7.55 -6.27 4.07
N VAL A 146 8.52 -5.90 3.24
CA VAL A 146 8.42 -5.97 1.78
C VAL A 146 9.24 -7.16 1.30
N PHE A 147 8.58 -8.21 0.84
CA PHE A 147 9.20 -9.36 0.18
C PHE A 147 9.17 -9.16 -1.32
N HIS A 148 10.26 -9.48 -2.02
CA HIS A 148 10.35 -9.38 -3.47
C HIS A 148 11.03 -10.60 -4.09
N SER A 149 10.36 -11.24 -5.04
CA SER A 149 10.93 -12.21 -5.96
C SER A 149 11.01 -11.58 -7.36
N ALA A 150 12.19 -11.60 -7.97
CA ALA A 150 12.39 -11.04 -9.29
C ALA A 150 11.72 -11.90 -10.37
N ALA A 151 11.42 -11.31 -11.53
CA ALA A 151 10.86 -12.03 -12.67
C ALA A 151 11.79 -13.15 -13.19
N ARG A 152 13.11 -12.98 -12.98
CA ARG A 152 14.12 -13.99 -13.28
C ARG A 152 14.30 -14.88 -12.05
N SER A 153 14.11 -16.18 -12.24
CA SER A 153 14.19 -17.19 -11.18
C SER A 153 15.62 -17.48 -10.68
N ASP A 154 16.63 -16.85 -11.29
CA ASP A 154 18.05 -17.01 -10.94
C ASP A 154 18.45 -16.19 -9.70
N GLN A 155 17.60 -15.25 -9.27
CA GLN A 155 17.86 -14.40 -8.10
C GLN A 155 17.04 -14.87 -6.90
N PRO A 156 17.67 -15.03 -5.72
CA PRO A 156 16.94 -15.33 -4.51
C PRO A 156 16.01 -14.17 -4.15
N ALA A 157 14.85 -14.51 -3.59
CA ALA A 157 13.95 -13.51 -3.07
C ALA A 157 14.60 -12.71 -1.96
N ARG A 158 14.28 -11.42 -1.89
CA ARG A 158 14.83 -10.46 -0.92
C ARG A 158 13.70 -9.90 -0.08
N PHE A 159 14.05 -9.39 1.09
CA PHE A 159 13.10 -8.61 1.86
C PHE A 159 13.72 -7.39 2.51
N TRP A 160 12.88 -6.39 2.75
CA TRP A 160 13.18 -5.16 3.48
C TRP A 160 12.15 -4.95 4.56
N LEU A 161 12.54 -4.21 5.58
CA LEU A 161 11.66 -3.81 6.68
C LEU A 161 11.54 -2.30 6.68
N THR A 162 10.37 -1.77 6.99
CA THR A 162 10.18 -0.35 7.26
C THR A 162 9.65 -0.14 8.66
N VAL A 163 10.14 0.92 9.30
CA VAL A 163 9.64 1.41 10.57
C VAL A 163 9.00 2.76 10.32
N HIS A 164 7.74 2.89 10.70
CA HIS A 164 6.94 4.09 10.52
C HIS A 164 6.56 4.66 11.89
N ALA A 165 6.89 5.92 12.13
CA ALA A 165 6.34 6.71 13.22
C ALA A 165 5.14 7.49 12.68
N THR A 166 3.95 7.21 13.22
CA THR A 166 2.70 7.79 12.73
C THR A 166 2.56 9.22 13.25
N ARG A 167 2.21 10.16 12.37
CA ARG A 167 1.89 11.53 12.80
C ARG A 167 0.53 11.56 13.48
N THR A 168 0.51 12.08 14.69
CA THR A 168 -0.69 12.26 15.51
C THR A 168 -0.89 13.74 15.79
N VAL A 169 -2.05 14.09 16.36
CA VAL A 169 -2.30 15.48 16.81
C VAL A 169 -1.29 15.87 17.90
N ASP A 170 -0.88 14.91 18.72
CA ASP A 170 0.03 15.10 19.85
C ASP A 170 1.52 15.12 19.45
N ALA A 171 1.87 14.69 18.24
CA ALA A 171 3.22 14.71 17.69
C ALA A 171 3.19 15.18 16.21
N PRO A 172 2.91 16.48 15.97
CA PRO A 172 2.72 16.98 14.61
C PRO A 172 4.05 17.24 13.88
N THR A 173 5.15 17.44 14.61
CA THR A 173 6.41 17.92 14.04
C THR A 173 7.35 16.79 13.61
N ASP A 174 8.14 17.04 12.56
CA ASP A 174 9.10 16.06 12.06
C ASP A 174 10.26 15.80 13.03
N ASP A 175 10.63 16.78 13.87
CA ASP A 175 11.71 16.64 14.86
C ASP A 175 11.32 15.66 15.98
N GLU A 176 10.09 15.78 16.50
CA GLU A 176 9.52 14.84 17.47
C GLU A 176 9.39 13.44 16.87
N LEU A 177 8.85 13.35 15.63
CA LEU A 177 8.74 12.09 14.91
C LEU A 177 10.10 11.47 14.60
N ALA A 178 11.13 12.26 14.32
CA ALA A 178 12.49 11.78 14.09
C ALA A 178 13.06 11.14 15.37
N LEU A 179 12.83 11.73 16.54
CA LEU A 179 13.20 11.12 17.82
C LEU A 179 12.45 9.81 18.08
N ALA A 180 11.13 9.81 17.85
CA ALA A 180 10.31 8.61 17.98
C ALA A 180 10.78 7.49 17.03
N LEU A 181 11.06 7.84 15.77
CA LEU A 181 11.56 6.93 14.76
C LEU A 181 12.93 6.36 15.11
N ARG A 182 13.88 7.16 15.62
CA ARG A 182 15.18 6.65 16.12
C ARG A 182 14.99 5.61 17.22
N ASN A 183 14.09 5.87 18.16
CA ASN A 183 13.78 4.95 19.24
C ASN A 183 13.12 3.66 18.74
N GLY A 184 12.15 3.78 17.81
CA GLY A 184 11.51 2.66 17.13
C GLY A 184 12.51 1.81 16.36
N LEU A 185 13.36 2.42 15.53
CA LEU A 185 14.45 1.75 14.79
C LEU A 185 15.36 0.97 15.74
N ARG A 186 15.82 1.60 16.83
CA ARG A 186 16.67 0.94 17.84
C ARG A 186 15.97 -0.26 18.49
N ARG A 187 14.66 -0.20 18.75
CA ARG A 187 13.88 -1.33 19.32
C ARG A 187 13.74 -2.46 18.29
N VAL A 188 13.39 -2.13 17.06
CA VAL A 188 13.23 -3.11 15.95
C VAL A 188 14.55 -3.81 15.63
N LEU A 189 15.64 -3.06 15.47
CA LEU A 189 16.97 -3.61 15.21
C LEU A 189 17.42 -4.56 16.33
N ARG A 190 17.20 -4.21 17.61
CA ARG A 190 17.47 -5.11 18.74
C ARG A 190 16.59 -6.35 18.72
N SER A 191 15.33 -6.23 18.31
CA SER A 191 14.43 -7.38 18.19
C SER A 191 14.89 -8.34 17.10
N LEU A 192 15.27 -7.81 15.94
CA LEU A 192 15.84 -8.58 14.83
C LEU A 192 17.14 -9.29 15.22
N ASP A 193 18.03 -8.60 15.93
CA ASP A 193 19.29 -9.17 16.43
C ASP A 193 19.05 -10.34 17.39
N ARG A 194 18.09 -10.21 18.32
CA ARG A 194 17.66 -11.32 19.20
C ARG A 194 17.08 -12.51 18.44
N MET A 195 16.50 -12.29 17.27
CA MET A 195 15.99 -13.35 16.38
C MET A 195 17.07 -13.93 15.47
N GLY A 196 18.35 -13.52 15.62
CA GLY A 196 19.46 -13.98 14.78
C GLY A 196 19.44 -13.42 13.36
N LEU A 197 18.71 -12.32 13.13
CA LEU A 197 18.58 -11.64 11.83
C LEU A 197 19.18 -10.24 11.90
N PRO A 198 20.52 -10.09 12.00
CA PRO A 198 21.14 -8.78 12.11
C PRO A 198 20.79 -7.93 10.88
N ALA A 199 20.40 -6.68 11.13
CA ALA A 199 19.95 -5.75 10.10
C ALA A 199 20.60 -4.38 10.29
N GLU A 200 20.57 -3.57 9.24
CA GLU A 200 21.14 -2.23 9.22
C GLU A 200 20.15 -1.22 8.63
N PRO A 201 20.12 0.02 9.14
CA PRO A 201 19.40 1.11 8.49
C PRO A 201 19.95 1.36 7.09
N MET A 202 19.09 1.70 6.14
CA MET A 202 19.51 1.98 4.77
C MET A 202 19.90 3.44 4.60
N PRO A 203 21.09 3.75 4.07
CA PRO A 203 21.46 5.12 3.70
C PRO A 203 20.61 5.62 2.53
N ALA A 204 20.58 6.94 2.34
CA ALA A 204 19.75 7.63 1.33
C ALA A 204 19.85 7.02 -0.06
N GLU A 205 21.07 6.90 -0.59
CA GLU A 205 21.33 6.36 -1.93
C GLU A 205 20.78 4.93 -2.08
N ALA A 206 21.09 4.04 -1.13
CA ALA A 206 20.66 2.64 -1.19
C ALA A 206 19.13 2.50 -1.06
N ALA A 207 18.51 3.29 -0.21
CA ALA A 207 17.06 3.28 -0.02
C ALA A 207 16.33 3.82 -1.25
N LEU A 208 16.79 4.94 -1.82
CA LEU A 208 16.23 5.50 -3.06
C LEU A 208 16.45 4.57 -4.26
N ALA A 209 17.62 3.94 -4.38
CA ALA A 209 17.88 2.92 -5.40
C ALA A 209 16.92 1.72 -5.25
N THR A 210 16.60 1.31 -4.03
CA THR A 210 15.63 0.23 -3.75
C THR A 210 14.22 0.64 -4.17
N VAL A 211 13.78 1.86 -3.83
CA VAL A 211 12.50 2.42 -4.26
C VAL A 211 12.42 2.47 -5.78
N ALA A 212 13.48 2.94 -6.46
CA ALA A 212 13.53 2.98 -7.91
C ALA A 212 13.47 1.59 -8.55
N ALA A 213 14.23 0.63 -8.02
CA ALA A 213 14.26 -0.74 -8.50
C ALA A 213 12.90 -1.43 -8.33
N LEU A 214 12.30 -1.36 -7.15
CA LEU A 214 10.97 -1.92 -6.90
C LEU A 214 9.87 -1.17 -7.67
N GLY A 215 10.01 0.14 -7.88
CA GLY A 215 9.13 0.93 -8.73
C GLY A 215 9.25 0.63 -10.23
N HIS A 216 10.26 -0.15 -10.64
CA HIS A 216 10.65 -0.40 -12.03
C HIS A 216 10.91 0.89 -12.84
N VAL A 217 11.33 1.99 -12.18
CA VAL A 217 11.71 3.27 -12.82
C VAL A 217 13.20 3.32 -13.20
N THR A 218 13.87 2.17 -13.22
CA THR A 218 15.28 2.03 -13.62
C THR A 218 15.41 1.75 -15.12
N GLY A 219 16.63 1.93 -15.66
CA GLY A 219 16.93 1.60 -17.07
C GLY A 219 16.16 2.47 -18.08
N GLY A 220 16.18 3.79 -17.88
CA GLY A 220 15.54 4.75 -18.78
C GLY A 220 14.01 4.84 -18.67
N ARG A 221 13.37 4.04 -17.81
CA ARG A 221 11.91 4.03 -17.65
C ARG A 221 11.43 5.23 -16.83
N THR A 222 11.08 6.32 -17.50
CA THR A 222 10.60 7.57 -16.87
C THR A 222 9.11 7.79 -17.04
N GLU A 223 8.49 7.20 -18.07
CA GLU A 223 7.06 7.34 -18.29
C GLU A 223 6.25 6.45 -17.32
N ILE A 224 5.30 7.07 -16.64
CA ILE A 224 4.32 6.42 -15.78
C ILE A 224 2.95 6.61 -16.36
N ARG A 225 2.18 5.52 -16.43
CA ARG A 225 0.80 5.54 -16.92
C ARG A 225 -0.10 4.66 -16.07
N GLU A 226 -1.22 5.22 -15.65
CA GLU A 226 -2.23 4.47 -14.90
C GLU A 226 -3.48 4.19 -15.73
N ASP A 227 -3.79 2.91 -15.87
CA ASP A 227 -5.06 2.38 -16.34
C ASP A 227 -5.92 1.87 -15.19
N TRP A 228 -7.16 1.53 -15.51
CA TRP A 228 -8.09 0.96 -14.55
C TRP A 228 -7.50 -0.23 -13.79
N GLY A 229 -7.04 -1.26 -14.50
CA GLY A 229 -6.48 -2.47 -13.88
C GLY A 229 -4.97 -2.44 -13.64
N PHE A 230 -4.25 -1.47 -14.21
CA PHE A 230 -2.79 -1.52 -14.29
C PHE A 230 -2.12 -0.18 -14.03
N TRP A 231 -1.01 -0.23 -13.30
CA TRP A 231 0.00 0.83 -13.29
C TRP A 231 1.13 0.44 -14.24
N ARG A 232 1.64 1.35 -15.06
CA ARG A 232 2.76 1.09 -15.96
C ARG A 232 3.93 2.01 -15.69
N THR A 233 5.11 1.44 -15.76
CA THR A 233 6.38 2.14 -15.71
C THR A 233 7.19 1.74 -16.95
N GLY A 234 7.20 2.60 -17.97
CA GLY A 234 7.66 2.25 -19.32
C GLY A 234 6.95 0.99 -19.84
N ALA A 235 7.74 -0.01 -20.25
CA ALA A 235 7.22 -1.29 -20.76
C ALA A 235 6.76 -2.29 -19.67
N VAL A 236 6.92 -1.96 -18.38
CA VAL A 236 6.52 -2.86 -17.29
C VAL A 236 5.12 -2.50 -16.82
N SER A 237 4.22 -3.47 -16.85
CA SER A 237 2.88 -3.36 -16.28
C SER A 237 2.86 -3.95 -14.87
N HIS A 238 2.06 -3.36 -13.99
CA HIS A 238 1.91 -3.72 -12.60
C HIS A 238 0.42 -3.85 -12.26
N ALA A 239 0.06 -4.90 -11.53
CA ALA A 239 -1.27 -5.01 -10.91
C ALA A 239 -1.12 -5.24 -9.42
N CYS A 240 -1.83 -4.43 -8.62
CA CYS A 240 -1.84 -4.52 -7.18
C CYS A 240 -3.14 -5.13 -6.66
N PHE A 241 -3.02 -5.94 -5.62
CA PHE A 241 -4.12 -6.66 -4.99
C PHE A 241 -4.01 -6.56 -3.47
N ARG A 242 -5.11 -6.21 -2.81
CA ARG A 242 -5.25 -6.37 -1.36
C ARG A 242 -5.60 -7.83 -1.07
N LEU A 243 -4.88 -8.46 -0.15
CA LEU A 243 -5.12 -9.85 0.23
C LEU A 243 -6.07 -9.87 1.44
N VAL A 244 -7.37 -9.94 1.19
CA VAL A 244 -8.38 -9.99 2.27
C VAL A 244 -8.34 -11.36 2.94
N GLY A 245 -8.34 -11.40 4.27
CA GLY A 245 -8.23 -12.62 5.06
C GLY A 245 -6.81 -12.92 5.56
N TRP A 246 -5.82 -12.08 5.21
CA TRP A 246 -4.43 -12.22 5.66
C TRP A 246 -4.30 -12.25 7.19
N ASP A 247 -5.13 -11.47 7.89
CA ASP A 247 -5.16 -11.37 9.35
C ASP A 247 -5.51 -12.68 10.07
N ARG A 248 -5.99 -13.69 9.33
CA ARG A 248 -6.44 -14.98 9.86
C ARG A 248 -5.47 -16.11 9.56
N LEU A 249 -4.41 -15.85 8.81
CA LEU A 249 -3.43 -16.86 8.44
C LEU A 249 -2.61 -17.26 9.66
N THR A 250 -2.30 -18.55 9.76
CA THR A 250 -1.24 -19.02 10.66
C THR A 250 0.12 -18.65 10.08
N THR A 251 1.16 -18.63 10.91
CA THR A 251 2.54 -18.40 10.45
C THR A 251 2.95 -19.41 9.38
N GLY A 252 2.62 -20.70 9.57
CA GLY A 252 2.95 -21.74 8.60
C GLY A 252 2.25 -21.57 7.25
N ASP A 253 0.99 -21.10 7.23
CA ASP A 253 0.28 -20.80 5.99
C ASP A 253 0.90 -19.61 5.24
N ALA A 254 1.30 -18.58 5.98
CA ALA A 254 1.98 -17.41 5.41
C ALA A 254 3.33 -17.81 4.79
N ASP A 255 4.12 -18.64 5.46
CA ASP A 255 5.41 -19.12 4.98
C ASP A 255 5.28 -19.99 3.73
N ARG A 256 4.28 -20.88 3.73
CA ARG A 256 3.96 -21.70 2.56
C ARG A 256 3.55 -20.83 1.37
N LEU A 257 2.75 -19.79 1.62
CA LEU A 257 2.32 -18.88 0.57
C LEU A 257 3.48 -18.05 0.01
N LEU A 258 4.38 -17.56 0.86
CA LEU A 258 5.61 -16.89 0.43
C LEU A 258 6.45 -17.79 -0.46
N THR A 259 6.57 -19.07 -0.12
CA THR A 259 7.29 -20.06 -0.93
C THR A 259 6.62 -20.26 -2.29
N VAL A 260 5.28 -20.34 -2.33
CA VAL A 260 4.52 -20.43 -3.58
C VAL A 260 4.72 -19.18 -4.45
N LEU A 261 4.66 -17.99 -3.84
CA LEU A 261 4.88 -16.71 -4.52
C LEU A 261 6.31 -16.59 -5.08
N ALA A 262 7.30 -17.14 -4.39
CA ALA A 262 8.69 -17.14 -4.85
C ALA A 262 8.93 -18.06 -6.06
N THR A 263 8.17 -19.16 -6.19
CA THR A 263 8.50 -20.27 -7.08
C THR A 263 7.56 -20.44 -8.28
N ARG A 264 6.30 -19.96 -8.21
CA ARG A 264 5.27 -20.28 -9.22
C ARG A 264 4.97 -19.19 -10.24
N THR A 265 5.72 -18.09 -10.26
CA THR A 265 5.44 -16.91 -11.09
C THR A 265 6.59 -16.59 -12.04
N GLY A 266 7.10 -17.59 -12.77
CA GLY A 266 8.19 -17.38 -13.73
C GLY A 266 7.84 -16.28 -14.74
N GLY A 267 8.76 -15.33 -14.96
CA GLY A 267 8.54 -14.19 -15.85
C GLY A 267 7.72 -13.04 -15.24
N VAL A 268 7.28 -13.16 -13.98
CA VAL A 268 6.53 -12.12 -13.25
C VAL A 268 7.25 -11.82 -11.94
N ALA A 269 7.64 -10.56 -11.76
CA ALA A 269 8.17 -10.10 -10.49
C ALA A 269 7.03 -9.99 -9.47
N VAL A 270 7.26 -10.52 -8.28
CA VAL A 270 6.28 -10.58 -7.20
C VAL A 270 6.78 -9.73 -6.04
N THR A 271 5.97 -8.78 -5.59
CA THR A 271 6.23 -8.02 -4.37
C THR A 271 5.07 -8.23 -3.41
N LEU A 272 5.34 -8.77 -2.22
CA LEU A 272 4.35 -8.90 -1.16
C LEU A 272 4.75 -7.99 0.00
N THR A 273 3.87 -7.05 0.35
CA THR A 273 4.06 -6.18 1.50
C THR A 273 3.07 -6.54 2.58
N ILE A 274 3.58 -6.92 3.75
CA ILE A 274 2.78 -7.21 4.95
C ILE A 274 3.01 -6.04 5.91
N ALA A 275 1.93 -5.48 6.45
CA ALA A 275 2.00 -4.32 7.32
C ALA A 275 1.20 -4.52 8.61
N ALA A 276 1.75 -4.11 9.74
CA ALA A 276 1.08 -4.05 11.02
C ALA A 276 1.26 -2.66 11.65
N GLN A 277 0.27 -2.21 12.42
CA GLN A 277 0.29 -0.94 13.11
C GLN A 277 -0.16 -1.12 14.56
N THR A 278 0.34 -0.28 15.46
CA THR A 278 -0.07 -0.29 16.87
C THR A 278 -1.58 -0.03 17.03
N THR A 279 -2.14 0.86 16.21
CA THR A 279 -3.58 1.02 16.07
C THR A 279 -4.11 0.12 14.96
N GLY A 280 -4.87 -0.92 15.34
CA GLY A 280 -5.43 -1.88 14.39
C GLY A 280 -4.56 -3.11 14.20
N ALA A 281 -4.22 -3.78 15.31
CA ALA A 281 -3.29 -4.91 15.49
C ALA A 281 -3.36 -6.09 14.49
N ARG A 282 -4.29 -6.09 13.53
CA ARG A 282 -4.40 -7.11 12.50
C ARG A 282 -3.48 -6.78 11.32
N PRO A 283 -2.59 -7.69 10.92
CA PRO A 283 -1.74 -7.47 9.77
C PRO A 283 -2.57 -7.40 8.49
N SER A 284 -2.18 -6.49 7.59
CA SER A 284 -2.73 -6.37 6.24
C SER A 284 -1.66 -6.74 5.23
N ALA A 285 -2.07 -7.20 4.04
CA ALA A 285 -1.13 -7.53 2.98
C ALA A 285 -1.56 -7.00 1.61
N VAL A 286 -0.58 -6.52 0.85
CA VAL A 286 -0.69 -6.09 -0.53
C VAL A 286 0.27 -6.88 -1.39
N LEU A 287 -0.26 -7.51 -2.43
CA LEU A 287 0.50 -8.18 -3.47
C LEU A 287 0.58 -7.26 -4.69
N ARG A 288 1.77 -7.06 -5.24
CA ARG A 288 1.99 -6.45 -6.55
C ARG A 288 2.69 -7.43 -7.46
N LEU A 289 2.11 -7.65 -8.62
CA LEU A 289 2.68 -8.42 -9.72
C LEU A 289 3.17 -7.46 -10.79
N ALA A 290 4.36 -7.68 -11.34
CA ALA A 290 4.91 -6.85 -12.40
C ALA A 290 5.53 -7.70 -13.52
N ALA A 291 5.15 -7.41 -14.77
CA ALA A 291 5.65 -8.11 -15.95
C ALA A 291 5.67 -7.20 -17.17
N THR A 292 6.36 -7.60 -18.23
CA THR A 292 6.39 -6.85 -19.50
C THR A 292 5.11 -7.02 -20.33
N THR A 293 4.22 -7.95 -19.95
CA THR A 293 2.93 -8.16 -20.60
C THR A 293 1.83 -8.35 -19.56
N GLU A 294 0.63 -7.82 -19.85
CA GLU A 294 -0.54 -7.96 -18.97
C GLU A 294 -1.02 -9.41 -18.91
N ALA A 295 -0.94 -10.15 -20.03
CA ALA A 295 -1.28 -11.57 -20.07
C ALA A 295 -0.43 -12.43 -19.11
N ALA A 296 0.84 -12.08 -18.90
CA ALA A 296 1.67 -12.78 -17.91
C ALA A 296 1.17 -12.53 -16.47
N ILE A 297 0.71 -11.32 -16.17
CA ILE A 297 0.12 -10.96 -14.88
C ILE A 297 -1.20 -11.72 -14.68
N GLU A 298 -2.09 -11.71 -15.67
CA GLU A 298 -3.38 -12.41 -15.60
C GLU A 298 -3.20 -13.93 -15.40
N SER A 299 -2.24 -14.53 -16.13
CA SER A 299 -1.86 -15.92 -15.97
C SER A 299 -1.35 -16.22 -14.55
N ALA A 300 -0.47 -15.37 -14.01
CA ALA A 300 0.00 -15.49 -12.63
C ALA A 300 -1.14 -15.37 -11.60
N VAL A 301 -2.11 -14.46 -11.80
CA VAL A 301 -3.31 -14.37 -10.95
C VAL A 301 -4.13 -15.67 -11.01
N GLY A 302 -4.30 -16.24 -12.20
CA GLY A 302 -4.95 -17.53 -12.40
C GLY A 302 -4.28 -18.64 -11.59
N TYR A 303 -2.95 -18.76 -11.69
CA TYR A 303 -2.18 -19.76 -10.93
C TYR A 303 -2.23 -19.57 -9.41
N LEU A 304 -2.34 -18.34 -8.92
CA LEU A 304 -2.39 -18.02 -7.50
C LEU A 304 -3.79 -18.17 -6.89
N THR A 305 -4.84 -18.27 -7.72
CA THR A 305 -6.23 -18.36 -7.24
C THR A 305 -6.47 -19.59 -6.35
N GLY A 306 -5.95 -20.76 -6.75
CA GLY A 306 -6.05 -21.99 -5.95
C GLY A 306 -5.34 -21.90 -4.59
N PRO A 307 -4.03 -21.57 -4.57
CA PRO A 307 -3.28 -21.36 -3.33
C PRO A 307 -3.88 -20.29 -2.39
N PHE A 308 -4.42 -19.19 -2.92
CA PHE A 308 -5.10 -18.20 -2.08
C PHE A 308 -6.41 -18.76 -1.49
N ALA A 309 -7.22 -19.43 -2.30
CA ALA A 309 -8.47 -20.01 -1.85
C ALA A 309 -8.25 -21.07 -0.76
N SER A 310 -7.21 -21.91 -0.88
CA SER A 310 -6.88 -22.93 0.14
C SER A 310 -6.49 -22.33 1.49
N CYS A 311 -6.03 -21.08 1.51
CA CYS A 311 -5.67 -20.35 2.73
C CYS A 311 -6.77 -19.36 3.17
N GLY A 312 -7.95 -19.37 2.53
CA GLY A 312 -9.02 -18.42 2.82
C GLY A 312 -8.74 -16.96 2.41
N ILE A 313 -7.73 -16.74 1.57
CA ILE A 313 -7.36 -15.41 1.07
C ILE A 313 -8.18 -15.08 -0.17
N ARG A 314 -8.71 -13.86 -0.22
CA ARG A 314 -9.36 -13.32 -1.41
C ARG A 314 -8.56 -12.11 -1.93
N PRO A 315 -7.90 -12.22 -3.10
CA PRO A 315 -7.27 -11.07 -3.73
C PRO A 315 -8.34 -10.09 -4.23
N VAL A 316 -8.13 -8.81 -3.95
CA VAL A 316 -9.00 -7.71 -4.37
C VAL A 316 -8.16 -6.67 -5.10
N GLY A 317 -8.38 -6.51 -6.40
CA GLY A 317 -7.64 -5.54 -7.22
C GLY A 317 -7.82 -4.10 -6.75
N PHE A 318 -6.77 -3.30 -6.92
CA PHE A 318 -6.78 -1.84 -6.75
C PHE A 318 -7.30 -1.13 -8.01
N ASP A 319 -8.36 -1.65 -8.61
CA ASP A 319 -8.90 -1.12 -9.86
C ASP A 319 -9.33 0.35 -9.72
N GLY A 320 -8.85 1.19 -10.63
CA GLY A 320 -9.03 2.64 -10.58
C GLY A 320 -8.22 3.32 -9.47
N ASN A 321 -7.36 2.61 -8.75
CA ASN A 321 -6.52 3.15 -7.67
C ASN A 321 -5.18 2.42 -7.52
N GLN A 322 -4.56 2.05 -8.65
CA GLN A 322 -3.31 1.31 -8.68
C GLN A 322 -2.17 2.11 -8.07
N VAL A 323 -2.18 3.45 -8.19
CA VAL A 323 -1.22 4.34 -7.50
C VAL A 323 -1.13 4.06 -5.99
N ALA A 324 -2.27 3.87 -5.32
CA ALA A 324 -2.30 3.55 -3.90
C ALA A 324 -1.80 2.13 -3.62
N GLY A 325 -2.09 1.19 -4.53
CA GLY A 325 -1.56 -0.18 -4.47
C GLY A 325 -0.04 -0.22 -4.61
N VAL A 326 0.53 0.55 -5.55
CA VAL A 326 1.98 0.68 -5.74
C VAL A 326 2.61 1.31 -4.50
N ALA A 327 2.07 2.45 -4.02
CA ALA A 327 2.55 3.10 -2.80
C ALA A 327 2.53 2.15 -1.60
N ALA A 328 1.49 1.32 -1.47
CA ALA A 328 1.37 0.35 -0.40
C ALA A 328 2.28 -0.88 -0.51
N SER A 329 2.81 -1.13 -1.71
CA SER A 329 3.73 -2.24 -1.97
C SER A 329 5.21 -1.87 -1.86
N LEU A 330 5.53 -0.58 -1.76
CA LEU A 330 6.91 -0.09 -1.64
C LEU A 330 7.31 0.15 -0.18
N PRO A 331 8.61 0.09 0.17
CA PRO A 331 9.10 0.34 1.51
C PRO A 331 9.14 1.85 1.82
N ILE A 332 7.99 2.53 1.72
CA ILE A 332 7.90 4.00 1.81
C ILE A 332 6.90 4.50 2.85
N GLY A 333 6.24 3.59 3.60
CA GLY A 333 5.23 3.98 4.60
C GLY A 333 3.84 4.21 4.02
N GLY A 334 3.59 3.76 2.79
CA GLY A 334 2.23 3.66 2.25
C GLY A 334 1.52 2.51 2.94
N PHE A 335 0.64 2.77 3.90
CA PHE A 335 -0.21 1.72 4.47
C PHE A 335 -1.52 1.64 3.69
N PRO A 336 -1.96 0.44 3.28
CA PRO A 336 -3.23 0.29 2.59
C PRO A 336 -4.38 0.67 3.54
N ARG A 337 -5.11 1.75 3.24
CA ARG A 337 -6.38 2.11 3.90
C ARG A 337 -7.52 1.30 3.31
#